data_AF-A0A4Y2C8G3-F1
#
_entry.id   AF-A0A4Y2C8G3-F1
#
_cell.length_a   1.000
_cell.length_b   1.000
_cell.length_c   1.000
_cell.angle_alpha   90.00
_cell.angle_beta   90.00
_cell.angle_gamma   90.00
#
_symmetry.space_group_name_H-M   'P 1'
#
loop_
_entity.id
_entity.type
_entity.pdbx_description
1 polymer ?
#
loop_
_entity_poly.entity_id
_entity_poly.type
_entity_poly.pdbx_seq_one_letter_code
_entity_poly.pdbx_strand_id
1 'polypeptide(L)'
;MKKLGEVPCDLSIESRFFLRYLSDPGYQKGIGAELGVSQATVSRTVNAVIDSIIAHANEWIKFPTTNSEIAEAKQLWQRKYKFPTAIGVIDCSHIGILKPKLHGDKYINRKGKTTLNVQATCDAKEVFTSVGVSWPGSVHDSRIWKNSQVCLQLRNKGNSVLIGDIGYGIESCLMTPFDCLSNASSLIQNGIHSLKNV
;
A
#
# COMPACT_ATOMS: atom_id res chain seq x y z
N MET A 1 -19.69 18.93 23.66
CA MET A 1 -20.22 17.73 22.96
C MET A 1 -20.57 18.12 21.54
N LYS A 2 -19.72 17.77 20.56
CA LYS A 2 -20.06 17.91 19.14
C LYS A 2 -21.10 16.82 18.81
N LYS A 3 -22.26 17.23 18.30
CA LYS A 3 -23.26 16.31 17.75
C LYS A 3 -22.58 15.49 16.64
N LEU A 4 -22.59 14.17 16.79
CA LEU A 4 -22.41 13.24 15.67
C LEU A 4 -23.50 13.61 14.65
N GLY A 5 -23.09 14.13 13.49
CA GLY A 5 -24.00 14.39 12.39
C GLY A 5 -24.73 13.10 12.05
N GLU A 6 -26.05 13.21 11.87
CA GLU A 6 -26.86 12.13 11.32
C GLU A 6 -26.23 11.66 10.01
N VAL A 7 -25.79 10.40 9.99
CA VAL A 7 -25.32 9.74 8.78
C VAL A 7 -26.55 9.55 7.89
N PRO A 8 -26.58 10.09 6.65
CA PRO A 8 -27.76 9.97 5.81
C PRO A 8 -28.07 8.49 5.55
N CYS A 9 -29.35 8.15 5.66
CA CYS A 9 -29.92 6.78 5.59
C CYS A 9 -29.63 6.01 4.26
N ASP A 10 -28.92 6.61 3.31
CA ASP A 10 -28.59 6.05 2.00
C ASP A 10 -27.18 5.39 1.96
N LEU A 11 -26.30 5.75 2.92
CA LEU A 11 -24.93 5.21 2.98
C LEU A 11 -24.89 3.70 3.26
N SER A 12 -25.94 3.17 3.90
CA SER A 12 -26.10 1.75 4.23
C SER A 12 -26.14 0.87 2.97
N ILE A 13 -26.90 1.26 1.96
CA ILE A 13 -27.13 0.44 0.78
C ILE A 13 -25.93 0.47 -0.14
N GLU A 14 -25.35 1.66 -0.40
CA GLU A 14 -24.14 1.79 -1.22
C GLU A 14 -22.94 1.05 -0.62
N SER A 15 -22.77 1.15 0.69
CA SER A 15 -21.73 0.38 1.41
C SER A 15 -21.95 -1.12 1.29
N ARG A 16 -23.21 -1.60 1.31
CA ARG A 16 -23.52 -3.02 1.10
C ARG A 16 -23.14 -3.49 -0.31
N PHE A 17 -23.46 -2.72 -1.35
CA PHE A 17 -23.04 -3.03 -2.72
C PHE A 17 -21.51 -3.13 -2.82
N PHE A 18 -20.81 -2.14 -2.26
CA PHE A 18 -19.35 -2.07 -2.28
C PHE A 18 -18.70 -3.22 -1.50
N LEU A 19 -19.10 -3.47 -0.25
CA LEU A 19 -18.55 -4.54 0.57
C LEU A 19 -18.85 -5.92 0.00
N ARG A 20 -20.05 -6.13 -0.56
CA ARG A 20 -20.42 -7.37 -1.24
C ARG A 20 -19.55 -7.60 -2.49
N TYR A 21 -19.24 -6.53 -3.22
CA TYR A 21 -18.33 -6.57 -4.36
C TYR A 21 -16.89 -6.90 -3.95
N LEU A 22 -16.37 -6.30 -2.87
CA LEU A 22 -15.03 -6.62 -2.36
C LEU A 22 -14.91 -8.08 -1.90
N SER A 23 -16.00 -8.68 -1.42
CA SER A 23 -16.02 -10.08 -0.98
C SER A 23 -15.95 -11.08 -2.14
N ASP A 24 -16.39 -10.69 -3.35
CA ASP A 24 -16.34 -11.51 -4.56
C ASP A 24 -16.36 -10.61 -5.82
N PRO A 25 -15.18 -10.10 -6.25
CA PRO A 25 -15.08 -9.09 -7.30
C PRO A 25 -15.41 -9.59 -8.71
N GLY A 26 -15.81 -10.86 -8.88
CA GLY A 26 -16.09 -11.47 -10.18
C GLY A 26 -17.53 -11.36 -10.68
N TYR A 27 -18.50 -11.09 -9.80
CA TYR A 27 -19.92 -11.35 -10.10
C TYR A 27 -20.86 -10.18 -9.81
N GLN A 28 -20.62 -9.00 -10.41
CA GLN A 28 -21.56 -7.86 -10.29
C GLN A 28 -23.00 -8.21 -10.72
N LYS A 29 -23.18 -9.17 -11.64
CA LYS A 29 -24.49 -9.73 -12.00
C LYS A 29 -25.15 -10.49 -10.84
N GLY A 30 -24.38 -11.26 -10.06
CA GLY A 30 -24.86 -11.96 -8.87
C GLY A 30 -25.27 -10.98 -7.77
N ILE A 31 -24.48 -9.93 -7.56
CA ILE A 31 -24.81 -8.83 -6.63
C ILE A 31 -26.10 -8.14 -7.04
N GLY A 32 -26.27 -7.86 -8.33
CA GLY A 32 -27.50 -7.28 -8.87
C GLY A 32 -28.71 -8.17 -8.64
N ALA A 33 -28.58 -9.48 -8.86
CA ALA A 33 -29.66 -10.45 -8.60
C ALA A 33 -30.02 -10.55 -7.11
N GLU A 34 -29.02 -10.58 -6.22
CA GLU A 34 -29.20 -10.66 -4.76
C GLU A 34 -29.88 -9.41 -4.18
N LEU A 35 -29.53 -8.23 -4.72
CA LEU A 35 -30.00 -6.94 -4.23
C LEU A 35 -31.14 -6.35 -5.06
N GLY A 36 -31.64 -7.06 -6.07
CA GLY A 36 -32.78 -6.66 -6.89
C GLY A 36 -32.52 -5.47 -7.82
N VAL A 37 -31.28 -5.28 -8.28
CA VAL A 37 -30.90 -4.16 -9.17
C VAL A 37 -30.14 -4.62 -10.42
N SER A 38 -30.11 -3.77 -11.44
CA SER A 38 -29.31 -4.03 -12.63
C SER A 38 -27.80 -4.05 -12.32
N GLN A 39 -27.01 -4.84 -13.06
CA GLN A 39 -25.55 -4.83 -12.95
C GLN A 39 -24.95 -3.44 -13.21
N ALA A 40 -25.57 -2.64 -14.09
CA ALA A 40 -25.14 -1.26 -14.33
C ALA A 40 -25.29 -0.37 -13.09
N THR A 41 -26.34 -0.57 -12.29
CA THR A 41 -26.51 0.11 -11.00
C THR A 41 -25.40 -0.28 -10.04
N VAL A 42 -25.11 -1.58 -9.89
CA VAL A 42 -24.00 -2.08 -9.05
C VAL A 42 -22.68 -1.42 -9.45
N SER A 43 -22.37 -1.39 -10.76
CA SER A 43 -21.14 -0.78 -11.26
C SER A 43 -21.05 0.71 -10.93
N ARG A 44 -22.13 1.48 -11.10
CA ARG A 44 -22.14 2.92 -10.77
C ARG A 44 -21.95 3.15 -9.27
N THR A 45 -22.63 2.38 -8.42
CA THR A 45 -22.51 2.48 -6.97
C THR A 45 -21.11 2.13 -6.48
N VAL A 46 -20.52 1.04 -6.99
CA VAL A 46 -19.13 0.67 -6.64
C VAL A 46 -18.16 1.79 -7.02
N ASN A 47 -18.28 2.35 -8.23
CA ASN A 47 -17.41 3.45 -8.65
C ASN A 47 -17.62 4.70 -7.80
N ALA A 48 -18.86 5.07 -7.45
CA ALA A 48 -19.13 6.22 -6.58
C ALA A 48 -18.49 6.08 -5.19
N VAL A 49 -18.53 4.87 -4.61
CA VAL A 49 -17.87 4.59 -3.32
C VAL A 49 -16.35 4.66 -3.48
N ILE A 50 -15.77 4.11 -4.56
CA ILE A 50 -14.34 4.20 -4.84
C ILE A 50 -13.89 5.66 -4.97
N ASP A 51 -14.63 6.47 -5.74
CA ASP A 51 -14.32 7.89 -5.94
C ASP A 51 -14.35 8.66 -4.61
N SER A 52 -15.32 8.36 -3.75
CA SER A 52 -15.40 8.94 -2.40
C SER A 52 -14.21 8.52 -1.52
N ILE A 53 -13.81 7.24 -1.56
CA ILE A 53 -12.62 6.74 -0.85
C ILE A 53 -11.36 7.47 -1.34
N ILE A 54 -11.19 7.61 -2.66
CA ILE A 54 -10.04 8.30 -3.25
C ILE A 54 -10.03 9.78 -2.84
N ALA A 55 -11.18 10.43 -2.81
CA ALA A 55 -11.30 11.84 -2.42
C ALA A 55 -10.85 12.11 -0.98
N HIS A 56 -11.01 11.14 -0.06
CA HIS A 56 -10.61 11.25 1.34
C HIS A 56 -9.29 10.51 1.66
N ALA A 57 -8.68 9.83 0.69
CA ALA A 57 -7.50 9.00 0.91
C ALA A 57 -6.32 9.80 1.49
N ASN A 58 -6.17 11.06 1.11
CA ASN A 58 -5.15 11.98 1.63
C ASN A 58 -5.37 12.39 3.09
N GLU A 59 -6.56 12.19 3.64
CA GLU A 59 -6.86 12.45 5.06
C GLU A 59 -6.32 11.32 5.95
N TRP A 60 -6.33 10.09 5.43
CA TRP A 60 -5.97 8.86 6.15
C TRP A 60 -4.55 8.38 5.86
N ILE A 61 -4.11 8.44 4.61
CA ILE A 61 -2.79 7.98 4.15
C ILE A 61 -1.84 9.16 4.19
N LYS A 62 -1.14 9.32 5.32
CA LYS A 62 -0.20 10.42 5.56
C LYS A 62 1.17 9.91 5.92
N PHE A 63 2.16 10.38 5.18
CA PHE A 63 3.56 10.12 5.47
C PHE A 63 4.03 11.12 6.54
N PRO A 64 4.79 10.68 7.58
CA PRO A 64 5.30 11.61 8.58
C PRO A 64 6.30 12.58 7.93
N THR A 65 6.03 13.88 8.02
CA THR A 65 6.85 14.93 7.37
C THR A 65 7.46 15.90 8.36
N THR A 66 6.79 16.16 9.47
CA THR A 66 7.29 17.03 10.53
C THR A 66 8.26 16.28 11.44
N ASN A 67 9.16 17.00 12.09
CA ASN A 67 10.13 16.38 13.00
C ASN A 67 9.43 15.73 14.22
N SER A 68 8.27 16.28 14.63
CA SER A 68 7.47 15.70 15.72
C SER A 68 6.86 14.36 15.32
N GLU A 69 6.22 14.28 14.15
CA GLU A 69 5.64 13.02 13.63
C GLU A 69 6.72 11.94 13.43
N ILE A 70 7.88 12.32 12.90
CA ILE A 70 9.03 11.42 12.72
C ILE A 70 9.54 10.91 14.08
N ALA A 71 9.63 11.78 15.09
CA ALA A 71 10.06 11.38 16.43
C ALA A 71 9.06 10.42 17.09
N GLU A 72 7.76 10.68 16.94
CA GLU A 72 6.70 9.79 17.42
C GLU A 72 6.77 8.42 16.71
N ALA A 73 6.92 8.42 15.39
CA ALA A 73 7.06 7.19 14.61
C ALA A 73 8.26 6.35 15.11
N LYS A 74 9.44 6.97 15.28
CA LYS A 74 10.62 6.29 15.82
C LYS A 74 10.39 5.71 17.21
N GLN A 75 9.74 6.47 18.09
CA GLN A 75 9.43 5.99 19.43
C GLN A 75 8.51 4.76 19.38
N LEU A 76 7.53 4.76 18.48
CA LEU A 76 6.62 3.64 18.30
C LEU A 76 7.35 2.41 17.74
N TRP A 77 8.18 2.58 16.72
CA TRP A 77 9.02 1.52 16.16
C TRP A 77 10.01 0.94 17.17
N GLN A 78 10.64 1.80 17.97
CA GLN A 78 11.52 1.37 19.05
C GLN A 78 10.77 0.56 20.10
N ARG A 79 9.56 0.96 20.47
CA ARG A 79 8.77 0.25 21.47
C ARG A 79 8.30 -1.12 20.97
N LYS A 80 7.68 -1.17 19.79
CA LYS A 80 7.04 -2.37 19.22
C LYS A 80 8.04 -3.36 18.62
N TYR A 81 9.04 -2.87 17.89
CA TYR A 81 9.94 -3.72 17.08
C TYR A 81 11.43 -3.59 17.43
N LYS A 82 11.80 -2.72 18.38
CA LYS A 82 13.20 -2.49 18.79
C LYS A 82 14.10 -1.93 17.67
N PHE A 83 13.51 -1.19 16.73
CA PHE A 83 14.23 -0.47 15.68
C PHE A 83 14.17 1.05 15.93
N PRO A 84 15.24 1.68 16.47
CA PRO A 84 15.18 3.04 16.99
C PRO A 84 15.08 4.13 15.92
N THR A 85 15.57 3.87 14.72
CA THR A 85 15.62 4.84 13.61
C THR A 85 14.53 4.59 12.56
N ALA A 86 13.82 3.47 12.67
CA ALA A 86 12.77 3.12 11.72
C ALA A 86 11.54 4.00 11.90
N ILE A 87 10.92 4.39 10.79
CA ILE A 87 9.64 5.12 10.77
C ILE A 87 8.55 4.39 10.00
N GLY A 88 8.92 3.34 9.28
CA GLY A 88 8.01 2.56 8.47
C GLY A 88 8.70 1.38 7.79
N VAL A 89 7.90 0.57 7.14
CA VAL A 89 8.33 -0.42 6.14
C VAL A 89 7.93 0.05 4.76
N ILE A 90 8.61 -0.46 3.75
CA ILE A 90 8.31 -0.23 2.33
C ILE A 90 8.32 -1.56 1.58
N ASP A 91 7.33 -1.74 0.71
CA ASP A 91 7.31 -2.85 -0.23
C ASP A 91 6.63 -2.46 -1.53
N CYS A 92 6.84 -3.28 -2.56
CA CYS A 92 6.20 -3.17 -3.84
C CYS A 92 5.30 -4.39 -4.10
N SER A 93 4.08 -4.14 -4.56
CA SER A 93 3.09 -5.17 -4.86
C SER A 93 2.63 -5.08 -6.31
N HIS A 94 2.59 -6.23 -6.97
CA HIS A 94 2.10 -6.33 -8.34
C HIS A 94 0.58 -6.50 -8.38
N ILE A 95 -0.13 -5.49 -8.84
CA ILE A 95 -1.59 -5.51 -9.02
C ILE A 95 -1.91 -5.90 -10.47
N GLY A 96 -2.68 -6.97 -10.66
CA GLY A 96 -3.08 -7.46 -11.98
C GLY A 96 -3.92 -6.43 -12.73
N ILE A 97 -3.61 -6.21 -14.00
CA ILE A 97 -4.39 -5.35 -14.89
C ILE A 97 -4.64 -6.02 -16.23
N LEU A 98 -5.65 -5.55 -16.95
CA LEU A 98 -5.81 -5.87 -18.36
C LEU A 98 -4.64 -5.28 -19.15
N LYS A 99 -4.07 -6.08 -20.08
CA LYS A 99 -2.93 -5.63 -20.90
C LYS A 99 -3.32 -4.38 -21.69
N PRO A 100 -2.64 -3.24 -21.47
CA PRO A 100 -2.90 -2.04 -22.26
C PRO A 100 -2.60 -2.29 -23.73
N LYS A 101 -3.41 -1.70 -24.62
CA LYS A 101 -3.22 -1.83 -26.07
C LYS A 101 -1.90 -1.17 -26.52
N LEU A 102 -1.57 -0.03 -25.92
CA LEU A 102 -0.35 0.72 -26.22
C LEU A 102 0.76 0.34 -25.23
N HIS A 103 1.90 -0.11 -25.73
CA HIS A 103 3.07 -0.50 -24.93
C HIS A 103 2.78 -1.55 -23.83
N GLY A 104 1.82 -2.45 -24.04
CA GLY A 104 1.40 -3.43 -23.04
C GLY A 104 2.53 -4.32 -22.50
N ASP A 105 3.59 -4.54 -23.29
CA ASP A 105 4.75 -5.33 -22.87
C ASP A 105 5.52 -4.71 -21.70
N LYS A 106 5.44 -3.38 -21.53
CA LYS A 106 6.04 -2.69 -20.38
C LYS A 106 5.38 -3.10 -19.05
N TYR A 107 4.16 -3.61 -19.08
CA TYR A 107 3.43 -4.01 -17.89
C TYR A 107 3.67 -5.48 -17.51
N ILE A 108 4.43 -6.22 -18.32
CA ILE A 108 4.75 -7.61 -18.04
C ILE A 108 5.85 -7.65 -16.96
N ASN A 109 5.54 -8.27 -15.82
CA ASN A 109 6.51 -8.46 -14.75
C ASN A 109 7.46 -9.65 -15.02
N ARG A 110 8.43 -9.86 -14.15
CA ARG A 110 9.39 -10.99 -14.22
C ARG A 110 8.74 -12.38 -14.24
N LYS A 111 7.47 -12.50 -13.85
CA LYS A 111 6.68 -13.75 -13.87
C LYS A 111 5.79 -13.87 -15.11
N GLY A 112 5.95 -13.00 -16.11
CA GLY A 112 5.15 -13.01 -17.33
C GLY A 112 3.72 -12.49 -17.17
N LYS A 113 3.37 -11.88 -16.03
CA LYS A 113 2.02 -11.36 -15.76
C LYS A 113 1.93 -9.86 -16.03
N THR A 114 0.84 -9.42 -16.67
CA THR A 114 0.54 -8.01 -16.87
C THR A 114 0.06 -7.37 -15.56
N THR A 115 0.83 -6.43 -15.03
CA THR A 115 0.61 -5.83 -13.70
C THR A 115 1.01 -4.36 -13.67
N LEU A 116 0.43 -3.61 -12.74
CA LEU A 116 1.00 -2.38 -12.19
C LEU A 116 1.88 -2.75 -11.00
N ASN A 117 3.05 -2.13 -10.88
CA ASN A 117 3.87 -2.22 -9.69
C ASN A 117 3.52 -1.04 -8.76
N VAL A 118 2.97 -1.36 -7.60
CA VAL A 118 2.48 -0.39 -6.61
C VAL A 118 3.42 -0.39 -5.41
N GLN A 119 4.04 0.76 -5.15
CA GLN A 119 4.82 0.95 -3.94
C GLN A 119 3.91 1.43 -2.80
N ALA A 120 4.08 0.87 -1.62
CA ALA A 120 3.41 1.37 -0.42
C ALA A 120 4.36 1.40 0.77
N THR A 121 4.10 2.33 1.69
CA THR A 121 4.75 2.36 3.01
C THR A 121 3.73 2.15 4.10
N CYS A 122 4.11 1.47 5.17
CA CYS A 122 3.27 1.26 6.35
C CYS A 122 4.00 1.68 7.62
N ASP A 123 3.25 2.22 8.59
CA ASP A 123 3.79 2.54 9.91
C ASP A 123 3.78 1.33 10.86
N ALA A 124 4.17 1.55 12.11
CA ALA A 124 4.17 0.50 13.13
C ALA A 124 2.76 0.07 13.58
N LYS A 125 1.71 0.83 13.23
CA LYS A 125 0.30 0.51 13.47
C LYS A 125 -0.30 -0.31 12.32
N GLU A 126 0.52 -0.71 11.35
CA GLU A 126 0.10 -1.47 10.16
C GLU A 126 -0.87 -0.69 9.26
N VAL A 127 -0.76 0.65 9.28
CA VAL A 127 -1.55 1.53 8.43
C VAL A 127 -0.69 2.08 7.30
N PHE A 128 -1.25 2.14 6.09
CA PHE A 128 -0.59 2.76 4.95
C PHE A 128 -0.32 4.24 5.21
N THR A 129 0.93 4.66 4.98
CA THR A 129 1.38 6.05 5.12
C THR A 129 1.71 6.70 3.77
N SER A 130 1.93 5.90 2.74
CA SER A 130 2.08 6.35 1.36
C SER A 130 1.74 5.23 0.40
N VAL A 131 1.14 5.56 -0.74
CA VAL A 131 0.85 4.62 -1.82
C VAL A 131 1.14 5.31 -3.16
N GLY A 132 1.96 4.67 -4.00
CA GLY A 132 2.31 5.13 -5.34
C GLY A 132 1.88 4.13 -6.40
N VAL A 133 0.89 4.51 -7.23
CA VAL A 133 0.29 3.66 -8.27
C VAL A 133 0.63 4.23 -9.66
N SER A 134 1.87 4.08 -10.10
CA SER A 134 2.34 4.78 -11.32
C SER A 134 3.24 3.98 -12.23
N TRP A 135 3.64 2.76 -11.84
CA TRP A 135 4.73 2.06 -12.51
C TRP A 135 4.26 0.81 -13.25
N PRO A 136 4.72 0.61 -14.49
CA PRO A 136 4.51 -0.65 -15.20
C PRO A 136 5.16 -1.83 -14.46
N GLY A 137 4.56 -3.02 -14.57
CA GLY A 137 5.04 -4.25 -13.91
C GLY A 137 6.46 -4.70 -14.26
N SER A 138 7.05 -4.20 -15.36
CA SER A 138 8.46 -4.49 -15.69
C SER A 138 9.47 -3.67 -14.86
N VAL A 139 9.01 -2.63 -14.14
CA VAL A 139 9.90 -1.72 -13.42
C VAL A 139 10.27 -2.30 -12.06
N HIS A 140 11.58 -2.37 -11.79
CA HIS A 140 12.14 -2.81 -10.51
C HIS A 140 11.85 -1.85 -9.36
N ASP A 141 11.66 -2.42 -8.17
CA ASP A 141 11.28 -1.72 -6.94
C ASP A 141 12.30 -0.64 -6.54
N SER A 142 13.59 -0.92 -6.71
CA SER A 142 14.67 0.05 -6.50
C SER A 142 14.57 1.28 -7.40
N ARG A 143 14.09 1.14 -8.64
CA ARG A 143 13.84 2.26 -9.54
C ARG A 143 12.62 3.06 -9.10
N ILE A 144 11.57 2.38 -8.65
CA ILE A 144 10.37 3.03 -8.11
C ILE A 144 10.73 3.86 -6.88
N TRP A 145 11.47 3.28 -5.93
CA TRP A 145 11.98 3.96 -4.74
C TRP A 145 12.73 5.25 -5.08
N LYS A 146 13.73 5.19 -5.98
CA LYS A 146 14.54 6.37 -6.34
C LYS A 146 13.74 7.51 -6.96
N ASN A 147 12.56 7.22 -7.50
CA ASN A 147 11.68 8.20 -8.14
C ASN A 147 10.42 8.49 -7.30
N SER A 148 10.35 8.03 -6.04
CA SER A 148 9.19 8.26 -5.18
C SER A 148 9.34 9.55 -4.36
N GLN A 149 8.20 10.19 -4.08
CA GLN A 149 8.16 11.39 -3.23
C GLN A 149 8.64 11.08 -1.81
N VAL A 150 8.38 9.85 -1.33
CA VAL A 150 8.84 9.37 -0.03
C VAL A 150 10.36 9.38 0.06
N CYS A 151 11.06 8.89 -0.97
CA CYS A 151 12.53 8.91 -1.03
C CYS A 151 13.08 10.34 -0.97
N LEU A 152 12.49 11.26 -1.74
CA LEU A 152 12.88 12.67 -1.73
C LEU A 152 12.69 13.33 -0.35
N GLN A 153 11.57 13.04 0.32
CA GLN A 153 11.30 13.56 1.66
C GLN A 153 12.29 13.01 2.70
N LEU A 154 12.56 11.70 2.65
CA LEU A 154 13.40 11.02 3.63
C LEU A 154 14.89 11.33 3.51
N ARG A 155 15.42 11.53 2.29
CA ARG A 155 16.84 11.87 2.10
C ARG A 155 17.25 13.14 2.85
N ASN A 156 16.32 14.07 3.04
CA ASN A 156 16.54 15.31 3.78
C ASN A 156 16.28 15.17 5.29
N LYS A 157 15.77 14.02 5.74
CA LYS A 157 15.41 13.74 7.14
C LYS A 157 16.42 12.75 7.72
N GLY A 158 17.61 13.26 8.05
CA GLY A 158 18.69 12.47 8.62
C GLY A 158 18.27 11.57 9.79
N ASN A 159 18.97 10.45 9.94
CA ASN A 159 18.77 9.46 11.02
C ASN A 159 17.36 8.81 11.04
N SER A 160 16.64 8.78 9.91
CA SER A 160 15.31 8.14 9.79
C SER A 160 15.35 7.17 8.63
N VAL A 161 14.89 5.93 8.83
CA VAL A 161 14.97 4.88 7.83
C VAL A 161 13.61 4.22 7.60
N LEU A 162 13.36 3.80 6.35
CA LEU A 162 12.38 2.76 6.06
C LEU A 162 13.07 1.40 6.04
N ILE A 163 12.33 0.36 6.36
CA ILE A 163 12.79 -1.03 6.23
C ILE A 163 12.19 -1.61 4.95
N GLY A 164 13.04 -1.96 3.98
CA GLY A 164 12.66 -2.60 2.72
C GLY A 164 13.13 -4.04 2.65
N ASP A 165 12.72 -4.76 1.60
CA ASP A 165 13.24 -6.08 1.31
C ASP A 165 14.55 -6.05 0.50
N ILE A 166 15.09 -7.23 0.18
CA ILE A 166 16.35 -7.38 -0.58
C ILE A 166 16.27 -6.87 -2.03
N GLY A 167 15.07 -6.58 -2.55
CA GLY A 167 14.88 -6.00 -3.88
C GLY A 167 15.31 -4.54 -3.95
N TYR A 168 15.54 -3.91 -2.80
CA TYR A 168 16.05 -2.54 -2.69
C TYR A 168 17.56 -2.52 -2.42
N GLY A 169 18.22 -1.45 -2.85
CA GLY A 169 19.60 -1.17 -2.46
C GLY A 169 19.62 -0.50 -1.08
N ILE A 170 20.65 -0.81 -0.28
CA ILE A 170 20.88 -0.12 1.00
C ILE A 170 21.18 1.37 0.74
N GLU A 171 20.47 2.27 1.43
CA GLU A 171 20.67 3.72 1.37
C GLU A 171 20.61 4.31 2.79
N SER A 172 21.08 5.55 2.98
CA SER A 172 21.06 6.24 4.29
C SER A 172 19.66 6.36 4.93
N CYS A 173 18.62 6.28 4.11
CA CYS A 173 17.21 6.35 4.50
C CYS A 173 16.43 5.06 4.21
N LEU A 174 17.10 3.99 3.76
CA LEU A 174 16.48 2.70 3.45
C LEU A 174 17.37 1.55 3.91
N MET A 175 16.91 0.82 4.91
CA MET A 175 17.58 -0.35 5.45
C MET A 175 17.01 -1.61 4.82
N THR A 176 17.88 -2.47 4.31
CA THR A 176 17.52 -3.78 3.76
C THR A 176 18.24 -4.88 4.54
N PRO A 177 17.69 -6.11 4.60
CA PRO A 177 18.38 -7.24 5.19
C PRO A 177 19.76 -7.42 4.57
N PHE A 178 20.74 -7.75 5.41
CA PHE A 178 22.07 -8.11 4.93
C PHE A 178 22.02 -9.48 4.24
N ASP A 179 22.48 -9.55 2.99
CA ASP A 179 22.64 -10.80 2.26
C ASP A 179 23.82 -11.60 2.84
N CYS A 180 23.61 -12.27 3.97
CA CYS A 180 24.54 -13.31 4.42
C CYS A 180 24.28 -14.61 3.62
N LEU A 181 24.67 -14.63 2.35
CA LEU A 181 24.90 -15.89 1.64
C LEU A 181 26.35 -16.33 1.85
N SER A 182 26.74 -16.62 3.10
CA SER A 182 27.88 -17.50 3.46
C SER A 182 28.22 -17.44 4.95
N ASN A 183 27.44 -18.13 5.80
CA ASN A 183 27.77 -18.45 7.20
C ASN A 183 27.31 -17.41 8.24
N ALA A 184 26.05 -17.50 8.67
CA ALA A 184 25.72 -17.67 10.09
C ALA A 184 24.19 -17.75 10.28
N SER A 185 23.79 -18.84 10.90
CA SER A 185 22.45 -19.21 11.33
C SER A 185 21.69 -18.12 12.11
N SER A 186 20.49 -17.81 11.63
CA SER A 186 19.22 -18.03 12.36
C SER A 186 18.77 -17.19 13.57
N LEU A 187 18.80 -15.84 13.60
CA LEU A 187 18.09 -15.14 14.73
C LEU A 187 17.33 -13.81 14.48
N ILE A 188 17.27 -13.19 13.29
CA ILE A 188 16.49 -11.92 13.13
C ILE A 188 15.45 -11.94 11.99
N GLN A 189 15.47 -12.92 11.08
CA GLN A 189 14.62 -12.91 9.87
C GLN A 189 13.15 -13.35 10.05
N ASN A 190 12.74 -13.89 11.21
CA ASN A 190 11.45 -14.59 11.31
C ASN A 190 10.25 -13.76 11.84
N GLY A 191 10.36 -12.43 11.98
CA GLY A 191 9.24 -11.61 12.45
C GLY A 191 8.46 -10.88 11.35
N ILE A 192 9.17 -10.28 10.40
CA ILE A 192 8.58 -9.28 9.49
C ILE A 192 8.25 -9.87 8.10
N HIS A 193 8.92 -10.96 7.69
CA HIS A 193 8.74 -11.55 6.35
C HIS A 193 7.57 -12.54 6.23
N SER A 194 6.94 -12.93 7.35
CA SER A 194 5.85 -13.93 7.37
C SER A 194 4.52 -13.43 6.78
N LEU A 195 4.42 -12.19 6.32
CA LEU A 195 3.21 -11.61 5.71
C LEU A 195 3.17 -11.70 4.17
N LYS A 196 4.19 -12.28 3.52
CA LYS A 196 4.25 -12.38 2.04
C LYS A 196 3.45 -13.55 1.43
N ASN A 197 2.70 -14.32 2.23
CA ASN A 197 1.92 -15.50 1.78
C ASN A 197 0.43 -15.41 2.14
N VAL A 198 -0.24 -14.32 1.75
CA VAL A 198 -1.69 -14.29 1.51
C VAL A 198 -1.95 -13.55 0.20
#